data_AF-A0A2E1XIB6-F1
#
_entry.id   AF-A0A2E1XIB6-F1
#
_cell.length_a   1.000
_cell.length_b   1.000
_cell.length_c   1.000
_cell.angle_alpha   90.00
_cell.angle_beta   90.00
_cell.angle_gamma   90.00
#
_symmetry.space_group_name_H-M   'P 1'
#
loop_
_entity.id
_entity.type
_entity.pdbx_description
1 polymer ?
#
loop_
_entity_poly.entity_id
_entity_poly.type
_entity_poly.pdbx_seq_one_letter_code
_entity_poly.pdbx_strand_id
1 'polypeptide(L)'
;MHPLKQYLRDVEEGFQDFAARVGVSRQTLYRIVSGAQAPKPMLARRIVEATGGAVTLDMLYGGAACGGAEVVGFTARQEEPLLDPERLRLAVAVVINHLRAEEDAAPGAAMLAIAAEAAVHTYAALSPLTTRQGPARLAQALRPVLEEILKESGGVPAPSALDRGAELAAELYFQHRSLRRC
;
A
#
# COMPACT_ATOMS: atom_id res chain seq x y z
N MET A 1 26.39 -15.83 2.95
CA MET A 1 27.34 -15.23 1.97
C MET A 1 26.50 -14.38 1.02
N HIS A 2 26.83 -13.10 0.79
CA HIS A 2 25.96 -12.22 0.00
C HIS A 2 25.90 -12.68 -1.47
N PRO A 3 24.71 -12.76 -2.11
CA PRO A 3 24.52 -13.33 -3.45
C PRO A 3 25.37 -12.64 -4.52
N LEU A 4 25.48 -11.31 -4.44
CA LEU A 4 26.35 -10.55 -5.35
C LEU A 4 27.85 -10.89 -5.20
N LYS A 5 28.32 -11.23 -3.99
CA LYS A 5 29.71 -11.66 -3.77
C LYS A 5 29.97 -13.04 -4.34
N GLN A 6 28.98 -13.92 -4.28
CA GLN A 6 29.04 -15.24 -4.88
C GLN A 6 29.12 -15.12 -6.41
N TYR A 7 28.21 -14.37 -7.02
CA TYR A 7 28.20 -14.10 -8.45
C TYR A 7 29.57 -13.58 -8.94
N LEU A 8 30.10 -12.52 -8.31
CA LEU A 8 31.38 -11.92 -8.72
C LEU A 8 32.55 -12.89 -8.66
N ARG A 9 32.54 -13.82 -7.70
CA ARG A 9 33.56 -14.86 -7.62
C ARG A 9 33.38 -15.90 -8.72
N ASP A 10 32.14 -16.29 -8.99
CA ASP A 10 31.81 -17.32 -9.97
C ASP A 10 32.07 -16.86 -11.41
N VAL A 11 32.00 -15.55 -11.68
CA VAL A 11 32.36 -14.94 -12.98
C VAL A 11 33.78 -14.35 -13.02
N GLU A 12 34.58 -14.53 -11.95
CA GLU A 12 35.93 -13.96 -11.80
C GLU A 12 36.01 -12.44 -12.07
N GLU A 13 34.94 -11.69 -11.77
CA GLU A 13 34.84 -10.25 -12.02
C GLU A 13 35.26 -9.46 -10.77
N GLY A 14 36.15 -8.48 -10.96
CA GLY A 14 36.61 -7.60 -9.90
C GLY A 14 35.50 -6.67 -9.40
N PHE A 15 35.47 -6.42 -8.09
CA PHE A 15 34.53 -5.48 -7.46
C PHE A 15 34.59 -4.06 -8.06
N GLN A 16 35.77 -3.63 -8.50
CA GLN A 16 35.96 -2.32 -9.11
C GLN A 16 35.32 -2.23 -10.49
N ASP A 17 35.51 -3.26 -11.31
CA ASP A 17 35.01 -3.32 -12.68
C ASP A 17 33.49 -3.44 -12.69
N PHE A 18 32.94 -4.29 -11.82
CA PHE A 18 31.49 -4.39 -11.64
C PHE A 18 30.89 -3.07 -11.14
N ALA A 19 31.52 -2.40 -10.17
CA ALA A 19 31.04 -1.11 -9.67
C ALA A 19 31.01 -0.04 -10.77
N ALA A 20 32.02 0.01 -11.63
CA ALA A 20 32.04 0.89 -12.79
C ALA A 20 30.91 0.53 -13.77
N ARG A 21 30.69 -0.76 -14.03
CA ARG A 21 29.65 -1.28 -14.92
C ARG A 21 28.23 -0.93 -14.46
N VAL A 22 27.94 -1.05 -13.17
CA VAL A 22 26.66 -0.63 -12.57
C VAL A 22 26.64 0.85 -12.15
N GLY A 23 27.68 1.62 -12.49
CA GLY A 23 27.80 3.06 -12.29
C GLY A 23 27.65 3.52 -10.84
N VAL A 24 28.36 2.87 -9.92
CA VAL A 24 28.48 3.29 -8.51
C VAL A 24 29.92 3.24 -8.05
N SER A 25 30.20 3.89 -6.92
CA SER A 25 31.53 3.80 -6.32
C SER A 25 31.79 2.37 -5.80
N ARG A 26 33.05 1.93 -5.86
CA ARG A 26 33.51 0.68 -5.23
C ARG A 26 33.08 0.63 -3.76
N GLN A 27 33.21 1.73 -3.03
CA GLN A 27 32.85 1.79 -1.60
C GLN A 27 31.35 1.55 -1.37
N THR A 28 30.47 2.08 -2.23
CA THR A 28 29.02 1.82 -2.20
C THR A 28 28.72 0.34 -2.42
N LEU A 29 29.36 -0.28 -3.40
CA LEU A 29 29.18 -1.70 -3.70
C LEU A 29 29.64 -2.58 -2.53
N TYR A 30 30.77 -2.25 -1.90
CA TYR A 30 31.24 -2.95 -0.69
C TYR A 30 30.26 -2.85 0.47
N ARG A 31 29.66 -1.67 0.72
CA ARG A 31 28.66 -1.49 1.77
C ARG A 31 27.39 -2.30 1.53
N ILE A 32 27.00 -2.48 0.27
CA ILE A 32 25.86 -3.32 -0.11
C ILE A 32 26.18 -4.79 0.14
N VAL A 33 27.33 -5.25 -0.36
CA VAL A 33 27.75 -6.65 -0.20
C VAL A 33 28.02 -7.03 1.26
N SER A 34 28.45 -6.08 2.09
CA SER A 34 28.62 -6.28 3.52
C SER A 34 27.32 -6.19 4.32
N GLY A 35 26.18 -5.89 3.66
CA GLY A 35 24.88 -5.71 4.31
C GLY A 35 24.76 -4.40 5.12
N ALA A 36 25.77 -3.52 5.08
CA ALA A 36 25.76 -2.26 5.82
C ALA A 36 24.81 -1.22 5.21
N GLN A 37 24.42 -1.41 3.95
CA GLN A 37 23.52 -0.51 3.25
C GLN A 37 22.66 -1.27 2.24
N ALA A 38 21.34 -1.11 2.31
CA ALA A 38 20.46 -1.63 1.27
C ALA A 38 20.66 -0.86 -0.05
N PRO A 39 20.72 -1.55 -1.21
CA PRO A 39 20.85 -0.89 -2.49
C PRO A 39 19.60 -0.05 -2.78
N LYS A 40 19.79 1.17 -3.32
CA LYS A 40 18.66 1.99 -3.81
C LYS A 40 17.93 1.23 -4.92
N PRO A 41 16.60 1.37 -5.08
CA PRO A 41 15.83 0.60 -6.06
C PRO A 41 16.36 0.66 -7.50
N MET A 42 16.80 1.85 -7.93
CA MET A 42 17.41 2.04 -9.25
C MET A 42 18.74 1.29 -9.41
N LEU A 43 19.55 1.23 -8.34
CA LEU A 43 20.80 0.48 -8.35
C LEU A 43 20.54 -1.03 -8.31
N ALA A 44 19.57 -1.48 -7.53
CA ALA A 44 19.18 -2.89 -7.48
C ALA A 44 18.74 -3.39 -8.86
N ARG A 45 17.95 -2.61 -9.60
CA ARG A 45 17.61 -2.91 -11.00
C ARG A 45 18.84 -3.00 -11.91
N ARG A 46 19.76 -2.04 -11.83
CA ARG A 46 21.01 -2.07 -12.62
C ARG A 46 21.89 -3.28 -12.30
N ILE A 47 21.91 -3.73 -11.05
CA ILE A 47 22.62 -4.95 -10.64
C ILE A 47 21.94 -6.19 -11.23
N VAL A 48 20.62 -6.27 -11.19
CA VAL A 48 19.86 -7.39 -11.81
C VAL A 48 20.12 -7.45 -13.31
N GLU A 49 20.06 -6.30 -13.99
CA GLU A 49 20.33 -6.19 -15.43
C GLU A 49 21.78 -6.56 -15.77
N ALA A 50 22.76 -6.03 -15.03
CA ALA A 50 24.18 -6.30 -15.26
C ALA A 50 24.57 -7.76 -14.95
N THR A 51 23.82 -8.44 -14.10
CA THR A 51 24.03 -9.87 -13.79
C THR A 51 23.19 -10.79 -14.66
N GLY A 52 22.44 -10.25 -15.64
CA GLY A 52 21.55 -11.05 -16.49
C GLY A 52 20.47 -11.80 -15.72
N GLY A 53 20.07 -11.29 -14.55
CA GLY A 53 19.11 -11.95 -13.66
C GLY A 53 19.70 -13.00 -12.71
N ALA A 54 21.01 -13.27 -12.75
CA ALA A 54 21.66 -14.20 -11.82
C ALA A 54 21.59 -13.74 -10.36
N VAL A 55 21.53 -12.42 -10.13
CA VAL A 55 21.24 -11.83 -8.83
C VAL A 55 19.88 -11.12 -8.93
N THR A 56 18.87 -11.63 -8.24
CA THR A 56 17.51 -11.07 -8.26
C THR A 56 17.29 -10.01 -7.18
N LEU A 57 16.24 -9.20 -7.31
CA LEU A 57 15.86 -8.22 -6.28
C LEU A 57 15.60 -8.89 -4.93
N ASP A 58 14.88 -10.02 -4.95
CA ASP A 58 14.59 -10.80 -3.75
C ASP A 58 15.88 -11.26 -3.06
N MET A 59 16.90 -11.67 -3.82
CA MET A 59 18.20 -12.03 -3.26
C MET A 59 18.96 -10.83 -2.67
N LEU A 60 18.87 -9.66 -3.31
CA LEU A 60 19.51 -8.42 -2.82
C LEU A 60 18.88 -7.89 -1.54
N TYR A 61 17.59 -8.13 -1.32
CA TYR A 61 16.84 -7.66 -0.15
C TYR A 61 16.59 -8.76 0.90
N GLY A 62 16.64 -10.04 0.53
CA GLY A 62 16.24 -11.21 1.32
C GLY A 62 17.39 -11.97 1.98
N GLY A 63 18.63 -11.49 1.85
CA GLY A 63 19.83 -12.16 2.40
C GLY A 63 20.23 -11.80 3.83
N ALA A 64 19.48 -10.94 4.53
CA ALA A 64 19.76 -10.51 5.90
C ALA A 64 18.91 -11.26 6.93
N ALA A 65 19.05 -12.58 6.99
CA ALA A 65 18.63 -13.35 8.16
C ALA A 65 19.84 -13.56 9.08
N CYS A 66 19.66 -13.16 10.35
CA CYS A 66 20.55 -13.32 11.51
C CYS A 66 21.60 -12.23 11.76
N GLY A 67 21.16 -11.15 12.43
CA GLY A 67 22.03 -10.36 13.32
C GLY A 67 21.86 -8.85 13.21
N GLY A 68 20.88 -8.28 13.92
CA GLY A 68 20.99 -6.91 14.43
C GLY A 68 20.94 -5.77 13.41
N ALA A 69 19.95 -5.79 12.53
CA ALA A 69 19.26 -4.56 12.20
C ALA A 69 17.80 -4.84 12.45
N GLU A 70 17.18 -4.08 13.34
CA GLU A 70 15.79 -3.72 13.13
C GLU A 70 15.68 -3.30 11.66
N VAL A 71 15.25 -4.24 10.80
CA VAL A 71 14.04 -3.95 10.05
C VAL A 71 13.17 -3.38 11.14
N VAL A 72 12.86 -2.09 11.08
CA VAL A 72 11.64 -1.65 11.72
C VAL A 72 10.61 -2.55 11.06
N GLY A 73 10.40 -3.72 11.68
CA GLY A 73 9.11 -4.26 11.84
C GLY A 73 8.37 -3.01 12.26
N PHE A 74 7.62 -2.48 11.30
CA PHE A 74 6.22 -2.32 11.59
C PHE A 74 5.87 -3.59 12.34
N THR A 75 6.02 -3.49 13.67
CA THR A 75 5.34 -4.33 14.64
C THR A 75 4.02 -4.56 13.97
N ALA A 76 3.76 -5.82 13.60
CA ALA A 76 2.49 -6.23 13.04
C ALA A 76 1.46 -5.55 13.95
N ARG A 77 0.94 -4.43 13.46
CA ARG A 77 0.29 -3.45 14.30
C ARG A 77 -1.02 -4.14 14.49
N GLN A 78 -1.18 -4.71 15.70
CA GLN A 78 -2.32 -5.48 16.20
C GLN A 78 -3.37 -5.65 15.13
N GLU A 79 -3.56 -6.85 14.56
CA GLU A 79 -4.65 -7.19 13.62
C GLU A 79 -5.81 -6.23 13.83
N GLU A 80 -5.82 -5.11 13.08
CA GLU A 80 -6.80 -4.07 13.34
C GLU A 80 -8.10 -4.74 12.93
N PRO A 81 -9.09 -4.83 13.83
CA PRO A 81 -10.29 -5.58 13.54
C PRO A 81 -10.81 -5.07 12.20
N LEU A 82 -10.90 -6.00 11.24
CA LEU A 82 -11.35 -5.72 9.90
C LEU A 82 -12.64 -4.90 10.03
N LEU A 83 -12.76 -3.82 9.26
CA LEU A 83 -13.94 -2.96 9.33
C LEU A 83 -15.19 -3.82 9.13
N ASP A 84 -16.26 -3.53 9.86
CA ASP A 84 -17.53 -4.22 9.72
C ASP A 84 -18.17 -3.84 8.37
N PRO A 85 -18.28 -4.78 7.41
CA PRO A 85 -18.76 -4.48 6.07
C PRO A 85 -20.25 -4.08 6.06
N GLU A 86 -21.09 -4.64 6.95
CA GLU A 86 -22.52 -4.28 7.01
C GLU A 86 -22.70 -2.85 7.50
N ARG A 87 -21.91 -2.46 8.50
CA ARG A 87 -21.92 -1.10 8.99
C ARG A 87 -21.40 -0.11 7.95
N LEU A 88 -20.32 -0.48 7.25
CA LEU A 88 -19.77 0.36 6.20
C LEU A 88 -20.75 0.51 5.03
N ARG A 89 -21.48 -0.56 4.68
CA ARG A 89 -22.56 -0.52 3.69
C ARG A 89 -23.63 0.51 4.04
N LEU A 90 -24.06 0.58 5.29
CA LEU A 90 -25.04 1.59 5.75
C LEU A 90 -24.49 3.02 5.63
N ALA A 91 -23.24 3.25 6.06
CA ALA A 91 -22.61 4.57 5.96
C ALA A 91 -22.46 5.03 4.49
N VAL A 92 -22.05 4.11 3.61
CA VAL A 92 -21.92 4.35 2.17
C VAL A 92 -23.29 4.64 1.54
N ALA A 93 -24.34 3.90 1.91
CA ALA A 93 -25.69 4.13 1.41
C ALA A 93 -26.24 5.53 1.77
N VAL A 94 -26.00 6.00 2.99
CA VAL A 94 -26.40 7.36 3.42
C VAL A 94 -25.71 8.42 2.57
N VAL A 95 -24.39 8.29 2.37
CA VAL A 95 -23.62 9.27 1.60
C VAL A 95 -23.99 9.25 0.12
N ILE A 96 -24.16 8.08 -0.50
CA ILE A 96 -24.57 8.02 -1.91
C ILE A 96 -25.94 8.65 -2.10
N ASN A 97 -26.89 8.40 -1.20
CA ASN A 97 -28.19 9.05 -1.24
C ASN A 97 -28.11 10.58 -1.13
N HIS A 98 -27.10 11.11 -0.45
CA HIS A 98 -26.88 12.55 -0.33
C HIS A 98 -26.15 13.15 -1.54
N LEU A 99 -25.29 12.38 -2.20
CA LEU A 99 -24.46 12.86 -3.32
C LEU A 99 -25.12 12.70 -4.69
N ARG A 100 -26.05 11.76 -4.84
CA ARG A 100 -26.79 11.55 -6.10
C ARG A 100 -27.79 12.67 -6.37
N ALA A 101 -28.12 12.89 -7.64
CA ALA A 101 -29.28 13.71 -7.98
C ALA A 101 -30.58 12.96 -7.62
N GLU A 102 -31.67 13.69 -7.35
CA GLU A 102 -32.97 13.07 -7.05
C GLU A 102 -33.52 12.24 -8.23
N GLU A 103 -33.06 12.55 -9.45
CA GLU A 103 -33.43 11.89 -10.70
C GLU A 103 -32.67 10.58 -10.93
N ASP A 104 -31.58 10.33 -10.17
CA ASP A 104 -30.72 9.16 -10.33
C ASP A 104 -31.30 7.94 -9.62
N ALA A 105 -31.20 6.79 -10.28
CA ALA A 105 -31.60 5.51 -9.72
C ALA A 105 -30.79 5.20 -8.45
N ALA A 106 -31.48 4.69 -7.42
CA ALA A 106 -30.79 4.27 -6.20
C ALA A 106 -29.89 3.06 -6.51
N PRO A 107 -28.64 3.03 -6.01
CA PRO A 107 -27.80 1.86 -6.15
C PRO A 107 -28.44 0.66 -5.45
N GLY A 108 -28.40 -0.49 -6.11
CA GLY A 108 -28.95 -1.73 -5.56
C GLY A 108 -28.19 -2.19 -4.31
N ALA A 109 -28.87 -2.94 -3.42
CA ALA A 109 -28.27 -3.45 -2.18
C ALA A 109 -27.00 -4.30 -2.41
N ALA A 110 -26.95 -5.06 -3.51
CA ALA A 110 -25.77 -5.86 -3.88
C ALA A 110 -24.56 -4.98 -4.25
N MET A 111 -24.79 -3.89 -4.99
CA MET A 111 -23.74 -2.94 -5.35
C MET A 111 -23.15 -2.26 -4.10
N LEU A 112 -24.02 -1.88 -3.16
CA LEU A 112 -23.60 -1.32 -1.87
C LEU A 112 -22.79 -2.31 -1.03
N ALA A 113 -23.11 -3.60 -1.08
CA ALA A 113 -22.34 -4.65 -0.38
C ALA A 113 -20.94 -4.80 -0.98
N ILE A 114 -20.84 -4.90 -2.31
CA ILE A 114 -19.56 -4.97 -3.03
C ILE A 114 -18.70 -3.75 -2.74
N ALA A 115 -19.31 -2.55 -2.74
CA ALA A 115 -18.64 -1.31 -2.40
C ALA A 115 -18.05 -1.31 -0.99
N ALA A 116 -18.83 -1.78 -0.01
CA ALA A 116 -18.38 -1.88 1.37
C ALA A 116 -17.18 -2.85 1.48
N GLU A 117 -17.28 -4.04 0.89
CA GLU A 117 -16.20 -5.02 0.86
C GLU A 117 -14.93 -4.47 0.21
N ALA A 118 -15.06 -3.81 -0.94
CA ALA A 118 -13.94 -3.19 -1.65
C ALA A 118 -13.24 -2.12 -0.79
N ALA A 119 -14.01 -1.31 -0.08
CA ALA A 119 -13.48 -0.30 0.83
C ALA A 119 -12.79 -0.93 2.06
N VAL A 120 -13.33 -2.03 2.62
CA VAL A 120 -12.69 -2.78 3.71
C VAL A 120 -11.34 -3.35 3.28
N HIS A 121 -11.28 -4.01 2.11
CA HIS A 121 -10.04 -4.57 1.60
C HIS A 121 -9.01 -3.50 1.27
N THR A 122 -9.44 -2.39 0.69
CA THR A 122 -8.56 -1.25 0.39
C THR A 122 -8.04 -0.61 1.67
N TYR A 123 -8.89 -0.44 2.68
CA TYR A 123 -8.49 0.08 3.99
C TYR A 123 -7.40 -0.77 4.66
N ALA A 124 -7.55 -2.10 4.61
CA ALA A 124 -6.56 -3.04 5.12
C ALA A 124 -5.25 -2.97 4.30
N ALA A 125 -5.35 -2.97 2.98
CA ALA A 125 -4.20 -2.89 2.07
C ALA A 125 -3.43 -1.56 2.19
N LEU A 126 -4.11 -0.46 2.55
CA LEU A 126 -3.47 0.83 2.79
C LEU A 126 -2.71 0.87 4.12
N SER A 127 -3.03 0.03 5.09
CA SER A 127 -2.40 0.04 6.42
C SER A 127 -0.86 0.11 6.41
N PRO A 128 -0.14 -0.70 5.60
CA PRO A 128 1.33 -0.59 5.50
C PRO A 128 1.83 0.54 4.58
N LEU A 129 0.96 1.16 3.78
CA LEU A 129 1.35 2.11 2.72
C LEU A 129 1.11 3.58 3.10
N THR A 130 0.34 3.86 4.15
CA THR A 130 0.00 5.22 4.56
C THR A 130 0.19 5.41 6.05
N THR A 131 0.60 6.60 6.46
CA THR A 131 0.66 7.01 7.88
C THR A 131 -0.72 7.39 8.42
N ARG A 132 -1.71 7.57 7.54
CA ARG A 132 -3.10 7.86 7.90
C ARG A 132 -3.70 6.69 8.68
N GLN A 133 -4.54 7.00 9.67
CA GLN A 133 -5.17 6.02 10.56
C GLN A 133 -6.66 6.30 10.71
N GLY A 134 -7.42 5.30 11.17
CA GLY A 134 -8.82 5.47 11.54
C GLY A 134 -9.67 6.09 10.41
N PRO A 135 -10.44 7.16 10.69
CA PRO A 135 -11.30 7.81 9.70
C PRO A 135 -10.56 8.31 8.46
N ALA A 136 -9.37 8.89 8.61
CA ALA A 136 -8.63 9.47 7.49
C ALA A 136 -8.14 8.42 6.48
N ARG A 137 -7.80 7.21 6.95
CA ARG A 137 -7.46 6.08 6.06
C ARG A 137 -8.71 5.51 5.40
N LEU A 138 -9.85 5.51 6.10
CA LEU A 138 -11.12 5.04 5.54
C LEU A 138 -11.63 5.99 4.45
N ALA A 139 -11.54 7.30 4.65
CA ALA A 139 -11.85 8.29 3.63
C ALA A 139 -10.98 8.09 2.37
N GLN A 140 -9.67 7.83 2.56
CA GLN A 140 -8.77 7.50 1.45
C GLN A 140 -9.21 6.24 0.68
N ALA A 141 -9.70 5.21 1.37
CA ALA A 141 -10.20 3.98 0.75
C ALA A 141 -11.56 4.16 0.06
N LEU A 142 -12.44 4.99 0.62
CA LEU A 142 -13.81 5.17 0.14
C LEU A 142 -13.92 6.05 -1.10
N ARG A 143 -13.04 7.03 -1.26
CA ARG A 143 -13.08 7.98 -2.38
C ARG A 143 -13.21 7.31 -3.76
N PRO A 144 -12.32 6.38 -4.17
CA PRO A 144 -12.45 5.74 -5.48
C PRO A 144 -13.70 4.84 -5.59
N VAL A 145 -14.17 4.26 -4.48
CA VAL A 145 -15.37 3.43 -4.46
C VAL A 145 -16.63 4.26 -4.68
N LEU A 146 -16.74 5.41 -4.00
CA LEU A 146 -17.86 6.33 -4.17
C LEU A 146 -17.91 6.90 -5.59
N GLU A 147 -16.75 7.26 -6.14
CA GLU A 147 -16.63 7.74 -7.51
C GLU A 147 -17.20 6.73 -8.51
N GLU A 148 -16.83 5.45 -8.37
CA GLU A 148 -17.27 4.40 -9.28
C GLU A 148 -18.78 4.12 -9.20
N ILE A 149 -19.35 4.09 -7.99
CA ILE A 149 -20.79 3.86 -7.82
C ILE A 149 -21.61 5.00 -8.41
N LEU A 150 -21.16 6.24 -8.22
CA LEU A 150 -21.86 7.42 -8.70
C LEU A 150 -21.76 7.55 -10.23
N LYS A 151 -20.64 7.14 -10.84
CA LYS A 151 -20.53 6.97 -12.30
C LYS A 151 -21.61 6.05 -12.86
N GLU A 152 -21.80 4.91 -12.23
CA GLU A 152 -22.80 3.91 -12.65
C GLU A 152 -24.24 4.37 -12.39
N SER A 153 -24.44 5.32 -11.48
CA SER A 153 -25.79 5.75 -11.04
C SER A 153 -26.35 6.98 -11.76
N GLY A 154 -25.54 7.72 -12.54
CA GLY A 154 -26.04 8.85 -13.35
C GLY A 154 -25.10 10.04 -13.47
N GLY A 155 -24.05 10.15 -12.66
CA GLY A 155 -23.08 11.23 -12.79
C GLY A 155 -22.05 11.31 -11.66
N VAL A 156 -20.86 11.85 -11.97
CA VAL A 156 -19.80 12.05 -10.99
C VAL A 156 -19.92 13.44 -10.38
N PRO A 157 -20.14 13.57 -9.06
CA PRO A 157 -20.16 14.87 -8.43
C PRO A 157 -18.77 15.52 -8.46
N ALA A 158 -18.70 16.82 -8.18
CA ALA A 158 -17.44 17.55 -8.15
C ALA A 158 -16.42 16.86 -7.20
N PRO A 159 -15.11 16.89 -7.51
CA PRO A 159 -14.09 16.22 -6.69
C PRO A 159 -14.15 16.59 -5.20
N SER A 160 -14.47 17.85 -4.89
CA SER A 160 -14.64 18.33 -3.51
C SER A 160 -15.85 17.73 -2.78
N ALA A 161 -16.92 17.39 -3.51
CA ALA A 161 -18.09 16.71 -2.96
C ALA A 161 -17.80 15.22 -2.71
N LEU A 162 -17.03 14.58 -3.58
CA LEU A 162 -16.54 13.21 -3.36
C LEU A 162 -15.63 13.12 -2.13
N ASP A 163 -14.69 14.06 -1.97
CA ASP A 163 -13.78 14.10 -0.83
C ASP A 163 -14.57 14.26 0.49
N ARG A 164 -15.51 15.22 0.53
CA ARG A 164 -16.39 15.41 1.68
C ARG A 164 -17.29 14.20 1.95
N GLY A 165 -17.79 13.55 0.91
CA GLY A 165 -18.59 12.33 1.04
C GLY A 165 -17.81 11.18 1.66
N ALA A 166 -16.56 10.98 1.22
CA ALA A 166 -15.69 9.95 1.76
C ALA A 166 -15.34 10.22 3.24
N GLU A 167 -15.10 11.48 3.60
CA GLU A 167 -14.91 11.91 4.99
C GLU A 167 -16.17 11.65 5.84
N LEU A 168 -17.34 12.07 5.36
CA LEU A 168 -18.61 11.88 6.06
C LEU A 168 -18.94 10.40 6.27
N ALA A 169 -18.75 9.55 5.26
CA ALA A 169 -18.96 8.11 5.37
C ALA A 169 -18.01 7.49 6.41
N ALA A 170 -16.75 7.93 6.44
CA ALA A 170 -15.79 7.49 7.45
C ALA A 170 -16.20 7.94 8.86
N GLU A 171 -16.65 9.18 9.03
CA GLU A 171 -17.15 9.70 10.30
C GLU A 171 -18.36 8.91 10.81
N LEU A 172 -19.38 8.70 9.97
CA LEU A 172 -20.56 7.87 10.27
C LEU A 172 -20.14 6.46 10.69
N TYR A 173 -19.19 5.87 9.96
CA TYR A 173 -18.63 4.57 10.30
C TYR A 173 -17.90 4.56 11.64
N PHE A 174 -17.29 5.64 12.13
CA PHE A 174 -16.59 5.63 13.42
C PHE A 174 -17.44 6.12 14.60
N GLN A 175 -18.48 6.94 14.38
CA GLN A 175 -19.33 7.52 15.44
C GLN A 175 -19.99 6.47 16.36
N HIS A 176 -20.55 5.37 15.85
CA HIS A 176 -21.11 4.29 16.69
C HIS A 176 -20.06 3.40 17.43
N ARG A 177 -18.74 3.57 17.21
CA ARG A 177 -17.72 2.81 17.99
C ARG A 177 -17.51 3.43 19.37
N SER A 178 -17.76 4.72 19.50
CA SER A 178 -17.63 5.52 20.72
C SER A 178 -18.63 5.14 21.82
N LEU A 179 -19.80 4.60 21.45
CA LEU A 179 -20.91 4.34 22.38
C LEU A 179 -20.86 2.97 23.08
N ARG A 180 -19.86 2.12 22.77
CA ARG A 180 -19.72 0.77 23.37
C ARG A 180 -18.54 0.64 24.34
N ARG A 181 -17.98 1.76 24.80
CA ARG A 181 -16.98 1.83 25.87
C ARG A 181 -17.53 2.58 27.08
N CYS A 182 -18.63 2.10 27.65
CA CYS A 182 -19.07 2.38 29.01
C CYS A 182 -19.61 1.07 29.59
#